data_AF-A0A0D0TLE9-F1
#
_entry.id   AF-A0A0D0TLE9-F1
#
_cell.length_a   1.000
_cell.length_b   1.000
_cell.length_c   1.000
_cell.angle_alpha   90.00
_cell.angle_beta   90.00
_cell.angle_gamma   90.00
#
_symmetry.space_group_name_H-M   'P 1'
#
loop_
_entity.id
_entity.type
_entity.pdbx_description
1 polymer ?
#
loop_
_entity_poly.entity_id
_entity_poly.type
_entity_poly.pdbx_seq_one_letter_code
_entity_poly.pdbx_strand_id
1 'polypeptide(L)'
;MFLKERIISEDDIKDLKQRRKGKKLANFYKIQNSRINDLLKPMRAHTSDASQEKANTALRVRIAIHASFIANCCLAVLQLYAAISSSSLALFASCLDAVDPLANILLLWITYRASNRAEKEKWPIGGSRFQSGVGNIVYGFMMGTCNVILLVECITEFATHKDGDLTKLHLASLISVGVAFVIKACLFLYCFAVRKPSSQGDVLWEDHRNDLCTNAFGILTSAGGAKLKWWIDPMGATILGVLVLASWTRTAHRNLAHLACILAPSEFINFITYEALTFSPFITAADNVRAYHCGPEYFVEVNVALPPNIPLWEAHGITQPLQDEIEKLKEVDRCFVHGEFEASNSVSHPFLSSLEPFCLFKEGLGTPREISAWCQFNPSIF
;
A
#
# COMPACT_ATOMS: atom_id res chain seq x y z
N MET A 1 5.69 -25.53 18.54
CA MET A 1 5.50 -26.99 18.37
C MET A 1 4.12 -27.32 17.80
N PHE A 2 3.03 -26.74 18.35
CA PHE A 2 1.64 -27.03 17.97
C PHE A 2 1.23 -26.74 16.50
N LEU A 3 1.79 -25.71 15.85
CA LEU A 3 1.41 -25.39 14.46
C LEU A 3 1.99 -26.38 13.44
N LYS A 4 3.18 -26.95 13.71
CA LYS A 4 3.85 -27.89 12.80
C LYS A 4 3.04 -29.18 12.64
N GLU A 5 2.33 -29.59 13.69
CA GLU A 5 1.45 -30.76 13.71
C GLU A 5 0.13 -30.55 12.95
N ARG A 6 -0.20 -29.30 12.61
CA ARG A 6 -1.42 -28.94 11.86
C ARG A 6 -1.17 -28.85 10.34
N ILE A 7 0.08 -29.00 9.89
CA ILE A 7 0.42 -29.01 8.46
C ILE A 7 -0.10 -30.31 7.84
N ILE A 8 -0.90 -30.20 6.79
CA ILE A 8 -1.37 -31.34 6.01
C ILE A 8 -0.34 -31.69 4.94
N SER A 9 -0.13 -32.98 4.65
CA SER A 9 0.84 -33.38 3.63
C SER A 9 0.43 -32.94 2.22
N GLU A 10 1.41 -32.72 1.34
CA GLU A 10 1.17 -32.36 -0.07
C GLU A 10 0.33 -33.43 -0.80
N ASP A 11 0.49 -34.70 -0.43
CA ASP A 11 -0.20 -35.82 -1.08
C ASP A 11 -1.67 -35.88 -0.64
N ASP A 12 -1.98 -35.61 0.63
CA ASP A 12 -3.37 -35.47 1.11
C ASP A 12 -4.09 -34.32 0.41
N ILE A 13 -3.39 -33.21 0.12
CA ILE A 13 -3.94 -32.06 -0.62
C ILE A 13 -4.25 -32.45 -2.08
N LYS A 14 -3.40 -33.27 -2.71
CA LYS A 14 -3.64 -33.79 -4.07
C LYS A 14 -4.87 -34.70 -4.08
N ASP A 15 -5.02 -35.57 -3.09
CA ASP A 15 -6.19 -36.45 -2.95
C ASP A 15 -7.49 -35.67 -2.73
N LEU A 16 -7.43 -34.59 -1.94
CA LEU A 16 -8.56 -33.67 -1.78
C LEU A 16 -8.94 -32.99 -3.10
N LYS A 17 -7.99 -32.62 -3.96
CA LYS A 17 -8.28 -32.02 -5.28
C LYS A 17 -9.02 -32.97 -6.22
N GLN A 18 -8.82 -34.27 -6.09
CA GLN A 18 -9.47 -35.28 -6.93
C GLN A 18 -10.96 -35.48 -6.57
N ARG A 19 -11.40 -35.02 -5.40
CA ARG A 19 -12.80 -35.12 -4.96
C ARG A 19 -13.69 -34.09 -5.65
N ARG A 20 -14.93 -34.49 -5.98
CA ARG A 20 -15.93 -33.71 -6.76
C ARG A 20 -16.27 -32.31 -6.22
N LYS A 21 -15.96 -32.01 -4.94
CA LYS A 21 -16.09 -30.68 -4.29
C LYS A 21 -14.82 -30.24 -3.53
N GLY A 22 -13.69 -30.93 -3.68
CA GLY A 22 -12.52 -30.75 -2.82
C GLY A 22 -11.54 -29.67 -3.25
N LYS A 23 -11.70 -29.05 -4.43
CA LYS A 23 -10.81 -27.97 -4.91
C LYS A 23 -10.75 -26.76 -3.96
N LYS A 24 -11.90 -26.33 -3.40
CA LYS A 24 -11.94 -25.22 -2.42
C LYS A 24 -11.21 -25.58 -1.13
N LEU A 25 -11.43 -26.80 -0.64
CA LEU A 25 -10.81 -27.29 0.60
C LEU A 25 -9.29 -27.51 0.43
N ALA A 26 -8.86 -28.03 -0.71
CA ALA A 26 -7.44 -28.17 -1.03
C ALA A 26 -6.73 -26.81 -1.15
N ASN A 27 -7.40 -25.81 -1.75
CA ASN A 27 -6.87 -24.44 -1.78
C ASN A 27 -6.80 -23.84 -0.37
N PHE A 28 -7.80 -24.08 0.48
CA PHE A 28 -7.79 -23.66 1.88
C PHE A 28 -6.58 -24.24 2.63
N TYR A 29 -6.35 -25.55 2.55
CA TYR A 29 -5.20 -26.19 3.20
C TYR A 29 -3.87 -25.77 2.60
N LYS A 30 -3.81 -25.48 1.30
CA LYS A 30 -2.61 -24.92 0.68
C LYS A 30 -2.28 -23.54 1.23
N ILE A 31 -3.29 -22.67 1.37
CA ILE A 31 -3.13 -21.34 1.98
C ILE A 31 -2.75 -21.47 3.47
N GLN A 32 -3.42 -22.37 4.20
CA GLN A 32 -3.12 -22.64 5.61
C GLN A 32 -1.68 -23.12 5.80
N ASN A 33 -1.24 -24.12 5.03
CA ASN A 33 0.13 -24.63 5.10
C ASN A 33 1.16 -23.55 4.76
N SER A 34 0.88 -22.69 3.77
CA SER A 34 1.74 -21.54 3.47
C SER A 34 1.86 -20.63 4.68
N ARG A 35 0.72 -20.20 5.25
CA ARG A 35 0.69 -19.32 6.43
C ARG A 35 1.40 -19.93 7.63
N ILE A 36 1.18 -21.22 7.91
CA ILE A 36 1.85 -21.92 9.00
C ILE A 36 3.36 -21.95 8.76
N ASN A 37 3.80 -22.29 7.55
CA ASN A 37 5.22 -22.30 7.21
C ASN A 37 5.83 -20.90 7.30
N ASP A 38 5.09 -19.87 6.94
CA ASP A 38 5.53 -18.48 7.08
C ASP A 38 5.63 -18.08 8.55
N LEU A 39 4.68 -18.44 9.42
CA LEU A 39 4.78 -18.20 10.87
C LEU A 39 5.89 -19.02 11.56
N LEU A 40 6.22 -20.20 11.03
CA LEU A 40 7.25 -21.08 11.62
C LEU A 40 8.67 -20.73 11.18
N LYS A 41 8.83 -19.88 10.16
CA LYS A 41 10.15 -19.44 9.73
C LYS A 41 10.75 -18.56 10.82
N PRO A 42 12.01 -18.80 11.21
CA PRO A 42 12.67 -17.91 12.16
C PRO A 42 12.77 -16.50 11.56
N MET A 43 12.59 -15.45 12.37
CA MET A 43 12.62 -14.05 11.88
C MET A 43 13.86 -13.71 11.04
N ARG A 44 15.02 -14.29 11.35
CA ARG A 44 16.25 -14.11 10.56
C ARG A 44 16.12 -14.61 9.11
N ALA A 45 15.38 -15.70 8.89
CA ALA A 45 15.14 -16.26 7.56
C ALA A 45 14.22 -15.36 6.72
N HIS A 46 13.20 -14.73 7.34
CA HIS A 46 12.38 -13.73 6.66
C HIS A 46 13.22 -12.54 6.16
N THR A 47 14.14 -12.07 6.99
CA THR A 47 15.01 -10.95 6.65
C THR A 47 16.05 -11.29 5.58
N SER A 48 16.63 -12.50 5.60
CA SER A 48 17.63 -12.95 4.62
C SER A 48 17.02 -13.25 3.25
N ASP A 49 15.90 -13.96 3.20
CA ASP A 49 15.26 -14.38 1.95
C ASP A 49 14.75 -13.15 1.18
N ALA A 50 14.11 -12.21 1.89
CA ALA A 50 13.68 -10.94 1.33
C ALA A 50 14.85 -10.07 0.83
N SER A 51 16.06 -10.25 1.37
CA SER A 51 17.24 -9.51 0.92
C SER A 51 17.90 -10.17 -0.30
N GLN A 52 17.91 -11.50 -0.36
CA GLN A 52 18.52 -12.28 -1.43
C GLN A 52 17.67 -12.31 -2.70
N GLU A 53 16.35 -12.39 -2.58
CA GLU A 53 15.42 -12.26 -3.70
C GLU A 53 15.47 -10.85 -4.34
N LYS A 54 15.61 -9.81 -3.51
CA LYS A 54 15.83 -8.43 -3.98
C LYS A 54 17.15 -8.28 -4.73
N ALA A 55 18.23 -8.93 -4.30
CA ALA A 55 19.54 -8.81 -4.94
C ALA A 55 19.56 -9.41 -6.36
N ASN A 56 18.96 -10.59 -6.56
CA ASN A 56 18.95 -11.29 -7.85
C ASN A 56 18.07 -10.58 -8.91
N THR A 57 17.00 -9.92 -8.47
CA THR A 57 16.05 -9.22 -9.36
C THR A 57 16.39 -7.73 -9.52
N ALA A 58 17.35 -7.20 -8.75
CA ALA A 58 17.67 -5.77 -8.68
C ALA A 58 18.08 -5.16 -10.01
N LEU A 59 18.86 -5.85 -10.85
CA LEU A 59 19.40 -5.22 -12.08
C LEU A 59 18.32 -4.96 -13.13
N ARG A 60 17.48 -5.97 -13.42
CA ARG A 60 16.38 -5.82 -14.39
C ARG A 60 15.34 -4.81 -13.90
N VAL A 61 15.03 -4.82 -12.61
CA VAL A 61 14.10 -3.87 -11.99
C VAL A 61 14.67 -2.45 -11.97
N ARG A 62 15.95 -2.27 -11.63
CA ARG A 62 16.59 -0.94 -11.68
C ARG A 62 16.59 -0.36 -13.08
N ILE A 63 16.90 -1.16 -14.10
CA ILE A 63 16.83 -0.72 -15.51
C ILE A 63 15.39 -0.32 -15.86
N ALA A 64 14.39 -1.13 -15.48
CA ALA A 64 12.98 -0.82 -15.72
C ALA A 64 12.53 0.49 -15.05
N ILE A 65 12.96 0.72 -13.80
CA ILE A 65 12.67 1.94 -13.03
C ILE A 65 13.31 3.15 -13.71
N HIS A 66 14.61 3.10 -14.01
CA HIS A 66 15.31 4.23 -14.65
C HIS A 66 14.78 4.52 -16.06
N ALA A 67 14.51 3.48 -16.85
CA ALA A 67 13.93 3.64 -18.18
C ALA A 67 12.53 4.26 -18.12
N SER A 68 11.68 3.80 -17.19
CA SER A 68 10.34 4.36 -17.00
C SER A 68 10.38 5.80 -16.50
N PHE A 69 11.33 6.13 -15.63
CA PHE A 69 11.52 7.50 -15.17
C PHE A 69 11.91 8.44 -16.31
N ILE A 70 12.94 8.08 -17.10
CA ILE A 70 13.38 8.88 -18.25
C ILE A 70 12.25 9.03 -19.26
N ALA A 71 11.51 7.96 -19.52
CA ALA A 71 10.37 8.02 -20.41
C ALA A 71 9.28 8.95 -19.89
N ASN A 72 8.89 8.85 -18.61
CA ASN A 72 7.91 9.76 -18.01
C ASN A 72 8.37 11.23 -18.06
N CYS A 73 9.66 11.52 -17.87
CA CYS A 73 10.23 12.86 -18.10
C CYS A 73 10.00 13.33 -19.54
N CYS A 74 10.37 12.52 -20.54
CA CYS A 74 10.20 12.88 -21.95
C CYS A 74 8.73 13.04 -22.33
N LEU A 75 7.86 12.18 -21.80
CA LEU A 75 6.42 12.18 -22.06
C LEU A 75 5.74 13.42 -21.46
N ALA A 76 6.11 13.82 -20.24
CA ALA A 76 5.60 15.04 -19.63
C ALA A 76 5.91 16.27 -20.49
N VAL A 77 7.12 16.38 -21.04
CA VAL A 77 7.50 17.49 -21.93
C VAL A 77 6.69 17.47 -23.23
N LEU A 78 6.55 16.29 -23.85
CA LEU A 78 5.79 16.12 -25.10
C LEU A 78 4.30 16.44 -24.93
N GLN A 79 3.71 16.01 -23.83
CA GLN A 79 2.30 16.24 -23.53
C GLN A 79 2.03 17.68 -23.07
N LEU A 80 2.96 18.31 -22.36
CA LEU A 80 2.87 19.74 -22.04
C LEU A 80 2.89 20.58 -23.33
N TYR A 81 3.78 20.25 -24.27
CA TYR A 81 3.79 20.88 -25.59
C TYR A 81 2.47 20.65 -26.33
N ALA A 82 1.94 19.42 -26.31
CA ALA A 82 0.67 19.09 -26.95
C ALA A 82 -0.51 19.84 -26.34
N ALA A 83 -0.58 19.95 -25.01
CA ALA A 83 -1.65 20.65 -24.31
C ALA A 83 -1.65 22.16 -24.62
N ILE A 84 -0.48 22.80 -24.56
CA ILE A 84 -0.33 24.24 -24.85
C ILE A 84 -0.66 24.54 -26.32
N SER A 85 -0.21 23.69 -27.25
CA SER A 85 -0.41 23.92 -28.69
C SER A 85 -1.82 23.58 -29.19
N SER A 86 -2.52 22.65 -28.54
CA SER A 86 -3.81 22.14 -29.02
C SER A 86 -5.03 22.89 -28.50
N SER A 87 -4.89 23.66 -27.41
CA SER A 87 -6.00 24.25 -26.66
C SER A 87 -7.16 23.27 -26.37
N SER A 88 -6.87 21.98 -26.22
CA SER A 88 -7.86 20.92 -25.97
C SER A 88 -7.86 20.55 -24.49
N LEU A 89 -9.05 20.51 -23.90
CA LEU A 89 -9.23 20.24 -22.47
C LEU A 89 -8.91 18.78 -22.14
N ALA A 90 -9.22 17.84 -23.04
CA ALA A 90 -8.91 16.43 -22.80
C ALA A 90 -7.39 16.18 -22.86
N LEU A 91 -6.67 16.87 -23.76
CA LEU A 91 -5.21 16.79 -23.80
C LEU A 91 -4.55 17.46 -22.60
N PHE A 92 -5.15 18.54 -22.07
CA PHE A 92 -4.71 19.13 -20.81
C PHE A 92 -4.89 18.18 -19.63
N ALA A 93 -6.01 17.44 -19.57
CA ALA A 93 -6.23 16.39 -18.57
C ALA A 93 -5.16 15.29 -18.65
N SER A 94 -4.88 14.77 -19.85
CA SER A 94 -3.81 13.78 -20.05
C SER A 94 -2.42 14.32 -19.66
N CYS A 95 -2.15 15.61 -19.93
CA CYS A 95 -0.89 16.24 -19.52
C CYS A 95 -0.72 16.29 -17.99
N LEU A 96 -1.78 16.57 -17.23
CA LEU A 96 -1.71 16.54 -15.76
C LEU A 96 -1.31 15.15 -15.27
N ASP A 97 -1.88 14.10 -15.85
CA ASP A 97 -1.52 12.71 -15.52
C ASP A 97 -0.05 12.39 -15.89
N ALA A 98 0.48 12.90 -17.01
CA ALA A 98 1.88 12.65 -17.37
C ALA A 98 2.91 13.40 -16.51
N VAL A 99 2.54 14.55 -15.93
CA VAL A 99 3.41 15.31 -15.03
C VAL A 99 3.41 14.71 -13.61
N ASP A 100 2.33 14.04 -13.23
CA ASP A 100 2.11 13.48 -11.89
C ASP A 100 3.30 12.64 -11.35
N PRO A 101 3.88 11.67 -12.09
CA PRO A 101 5.00 10.88 -11.59
C PRO A 101 6.24 11.72 -11.24
N LEU A 102 6.49 12.80 -11.99
CA LEU A 102 7.63 13.68 -11.75
C LEU A 102 7.43 14.53 -10.50
N ALA A 103 6.23 15.09 -10.34
CA ALA A 103 5.90 15.92 -9.20
C ALA A 103 5.88 15.10 -7.90
N ASN A 104 5.36 13.86 -7.95
CA ASN A 104 5.41 12.93 -6.82
C ASN A 104 6.86 12.57 -6.41
N ILE A 105 7.73 12.26 -7.37
CA ILE A 105 9.15 11.95 -7.09
C ILE A 105 9.87 13.16 -6.48
N LEU A 106 9.65 14.35 -7.02
CA LEU A 106 10.24 15.58 -6.49
C LEU A 106 9.81 15.81 -5.05
N LEU A 107 8.53 15.65 -4.75
CA LEU A 107 8.01 15.84 -3.40
C LEU A 107 8.52 14.77 -2.43
N LEU A 108 8.58 13.51 -2.86
CA LEU A 108 9.18 12.42 -2.08
C LEU A 108 10.66 12.70 -1.78
N TRP A 109 11.40 13.26 -2.74
CA TRP A 109 12.80 13.64 -2.51
C TRP A 109 12.93 14.76 -1.48
N ILE A 110 12.08 15.80 -1.55
CA ILE A 110 12.06 16.91 -0.58
C ILE A 110 11.70 16.39 0.82
N THR A 111 10.67 15.58 0.93
CA THR A 111 10.17 15.05 2.21
C THR A 111 11.11 14.01 2.82
N TYR A 112 11.77 13.20 2.00
CA TYR A 112 12.86 12.32 2.44
C TYR A 112 14.04 13.13 2.98
N ARG A 113 14.45 14.20 2.30
CA ARG A 113 15.50 15.10 2.78
C ARG A 113 15.11 15.79 4.08
N ALA A 114 13.85 16.17 4.23
CA ALA A 114 13.32 16.75 5.47
C ALA A 114 13.30 15.73 6.61
N SER A 115 12.88 14.48 6.34
CA SER A 115 12.90 13.37 7.30
C SER A 115 14.32 13.11 7.83
N ASN A 116 15.32 13.01 6.95
CA ASN A 116 16.71 12.77 7.34
C ASN A 116 17.36 13.94 8.10
N ARG A 117 16.80 15.15 7.99
CA ARG A 117 17.26 16.34 8.72
C ARG A 117 16.46 16.60 10.00
N ALA A 118 15.49 15.75 10.34
CA ALA A 118 14.72 15.91 11.55
C ALA A 118 15.61 15.65 12.77
N GLU A 119 15.87 16.71 13.54
CA GLU A 119 16.62 16.63 14.80
C GLU A 119 15.83 15.83 15.85
N LYS A 120 16.50 14.88 16.52
CA LYS A 120 15.88 14.03 17.54
C LYS A 120 15.41 14.80 18.78
N GLU A 121 16.03 15.94 19.08
CA GLU A 121 15.64 16.79 20.22
C GLU A 121 14.27 17.43 20.01
N LYS A 122 13.99 17.87 18.77
CA LYS A 122 12.69 18.46 18.40
C LYS A 122 11.66 17.39 18.06
N TRP A 123 12.10 16.29 17.44
CA TRP A 123 11.25 15.19 16.98
C TRP A 123 11.75 13.87 17.57
N PRO A 124 11.32 13.49 18.79
CA PRO A 124 11.84 12.30 19.48
C PRO A 124 11.48 10.98 18.78
N ILE A 125 10.45 11.01 17.94
CA ILE A 125 9.96 9.88 17.12
C ILE A 125 10.63 9.88 15.73
N GLY A 126 11.54 10.82 15.46
CA GLY A 126 12.20 10.96 14.17
C GLY A 126 11.34 11.60 13.09
N GLY A 127 11.84 11.57 11.85
CA GLY A 127 11.25 12.24 10.70
C GLY A 127 10.37 11.36 9.79
N SER A 128 10.16 10.08 10.12
CA SER A 128 9.49 9.09 9.26
C SER A 128 8.09 9.53 8.81
N ARG A 129 7.38 10.30 9.64
CA ARG A 129 6.06 10.88 9.35
C ARG A 129 6.06 11.93 8.23
N PHE A 130 7.16 12.66 8.06
CA PHE A 130 7.27 13.67 7.00
C PHE A 130 7.31 13.02 5.61
N GLN A 131 7.99 11.88 5.50
CA GLN A 131 8.22 11.20 4.23
C GLN A 131 6.92 10.66 3.60
N SER A 132 6.14 9.88 4.34
CA SER A 132 5.01 9.15 3.74
C SER A 132 3.64 9.78 3.99
N GLY A 133 3.42 10.39 5.16
CA GLY A 133 2.11 10.93 5.53
C GLY A 133 1.90 12.35 5.02
N VAL A 134 2.72 13.28 5.52
CA VAL A 134 2.55 14.72 5.24
C VAL A 134 2.80 15.04 3.77
N GLY A 135 3.85 14.48 3.18
CA GLY A 135 4.18 14.66 1.76
C GLY A 135 3.01 14.31 0.84
N ASN A 136 2.53 13.06 0.91
CA ASN A 136 1.45 12.57 0.05
C ASN A 136 0.13 13.33 0.24
N ILE A 137 -0.15 13.85 1.43
CA ILE A 137 -1.36 14.64 1.68
C ILE A 137 -1.24 16.02 1.03
N VAL A 138 -0.12 16.72 1.23
CA VAL A 138 0.12 18.02 0.57
C VAL A 138 0.06 17.85 -0.94
N TYR A 139 0.64 16.76 -1.45
CA TYR A 139 0.55 16.40 -2.86
C TYR A 139 -0.88 16.21 -3.34
N GLY A 140 -1.66 15.42 -2.61
CA GLY A 140 -3.07 15.15 -2.93
C GLY A 140 -3.91 16.43 -2.97
N PHE A 141 -3.67 17.40 -2.08
CA PHE A 141 -4.34 18.69 -2.13
C PHE A 141 -3.91 19.54 -3.33
N MET A 142 -2.63 19.55 -3.68
CA MET A 142 -2.12 20.28 -4.85
C MET A 142 -2.72 19.71 -6.14
N MET A 143 -2.68 18.38 -6.32
CA MET A 143 -3.26 17.70 -7.47
C MET A 143 -4.79 17.79 -7.50
N GLY A 144 -5.44 17.73 -6.33
CA GLY A 144 -6.88 17.96 -6.21
C GLY A 144 -7.28 19.36 -6.69
N THR A 145 -6.48 20.38 -6.33
CA THR A 145 -6.71 21.75 -6.79
C THR A 145 -6.56 21.87 -8.32
N CYS A 146 -5.51 21.29 -8.89
CA CYS A 146 -5.34 21.26 -10.35
C CYS A 146 -6.52 20.59 -11.06
N ASN A 147 -7.05 19.49 -10.51
CA ASN A 147 -8.22 18.80 -11.07
C ASN A 147 -9.50 19.62 -10.94
N VAL A 148 -9.71 20.31 -9.81
CA VAL A 148 -10.86 21.21 -9.64
C VAL A 148 -10.81 22.34 -10.65
N ILE A 149 -9.63 22.95 -10.87
CA ILE A 149 -9.44 23.98 -11.90
C ILE A 149 -9.81 23.42 -13.28
N LEU A 150 -9.31 22.23 -13.64
CA LEU A 150 -9.64 21.57 -14.90
C LEU A 150 -11.16 21.36 -15.08
N LEU A 151 -11.86 20.92 -14.03
CA LEU A 151 -13.31 20.73 -14.07
C LEU A 151 -14.06 22.05 -14.23
N VAL A 152 -13.60 23.13 -13.58
CA VAL A 152 -14.17 24.48 -13.74
C VAL A 152 -13.98 24.97 -15.17
N GLU A 153 -12.82 24.76 -15.77
CA GLU A 153 -12.57 25.09 -17.19
C GLU A 153 -13.49 24.29 -18.12
N CYS A 154 -13.71 23.00 -17.86
CA CYS A 154 -14.66 22.19 -18.63
C CYS A 154 -16.09 22.72 -18.54
N ILE A 155 -16.56 23.06 -17.33
CA ILE A 155 -17.90 23.62 -17.12
C ILE A 155 -18.03 25.00 -17.77
N THR A 156 -16.99 25.82 -17.71
CA THR A 156 -16.95 27.13 -18.34
C THR A 156 -17.05 26.99 -19.85
N GLU A 157 -16.27 26.11 -20.46
CA GLU A 157 -16.34 25.80 -21.90
C GLU A 157 -17.76 25.38 -22.29
N PHE A 158 -18.43 24.52 -21.50
CA PHE A 158 -19.83 24.16 -21.73
C PHE A 158 -20.81 25.35 -21.65
N ALA A 159 -20.58 26.30 -20.74
CA ALA A 159 -21.47 27.43 -20.49
C ALA A 159 -21.25 28.59 -21.48
N THR A 160 -20.02 28.79 -21.96
CA THR A 160 -19.64 29.92 -22.82
C THR A 160 -19.59 29.57 -24.30
N HIS A 161 -19.76 28.30 -24.67
CA HIS A 161 -19.68 27.87 -26.07
C HIS A 161 -20.72 28.60 -26.93
N LYS A 162 -20.25 29.22 -28.03
CA LYS A 162 -21.10 29.83 -29.05
C LYS A 162 -21.16 28.89 -30.25
N ASP A 163 -22.37 28.58 -30.71
CA ASP A 163 -22.59 27.67 -31.83
C ASP A 163 -21.75 28.04 -33.06
N GLY A 164 -20.80 27.17 -33.43
CA GLY A 164 -20.08 27.24 -34.71
C GLY A 164 -18.55 27.15 -34.64
N ASP A 165 -17.92 27.21 -33.46
CA ASP A 165 -16.45 27.14 -33.35
C ASP A 165 -16.00 25.69 -33.08
N LEU A 166 -15.79 24.92 -34.15
CA LEU A 166 -15.08 23.65 -34.03
C LEU A 166 -13.62 23.95 -33.70
N THR A 167 -13.13 23.46 -32.57
CA THR A 167 -11.73 23.56 -32.16
C THR A 167 -10.84 23.10 -33.30
N LYS A 168 -9.93 23.97 -33.76
CA LYS A 168 -9.01 23.63 -34.85
C LYS A 168 -8.11 22.49 -34.40
N LEU A 169 -8.18 21.36 -35.11
CA LEU A 169 -7.28 20.23 -34.88
C LEU A 169 -5.83 20.64 -35.17
N HIS A 170 -5.06 20.80 -34.11
CA HIS A 170 -3.61 20.78 -34.23
C HIS A 170 -3.16 19.33 -34.46
N LEU A 171 -3.02 18.93 -35.72
CA LEU A 171 -2.55 17.58 -36.05
C LEU A 171 -1.21 17.24 -35.36
N ALA A 172 -0.35 18.25 -35.13
CA ALA A 172 0.89 18.12 -34.39
C ALA A 172 0.70 17.71 -32.92
N SER A 173 -0.32 18.21 -32.22
CA SER A 173 -0.60 17.82 -30.83
C SER A 173 -1.10 16.38 -30.76
N LEU A 174 -1.98 15.99 -31.67
CA LEU A 174 -2.50 14.62 -31.74
C LEU A 174 -1.39 13.60 -32.06
N ILE A 175 -0.48 13.93 -32.98
CA ILE A 175 0.69 13.10 -33.28
C ILE A 175 1.61 13.00 -32.05
N SER A 176 1.86 14.11 -31.35
CA SER A 176 2.70 14.13 -30.14
C SER A 176 2.15 13.21 -29.03
N VAL A 177 0.84 13.27 -28.77
CA VAL A 177 0.18 12.41 -27.77
C VAL A 177 0.08 10.97 -28.29
N GLY A 178 -0.07 10.76 -29.60
CA GLY A 178 0.00 9.42 -30.21
C GLY A 178 1.37 8.76 -30.08
N VAL A 179 2.46 9.52 -30.27
CA VAL A 179 3.83 9.06 -30.00
C VAL A 179 3.99 8.73 -28.51
N ALA A 180 3.47 9.59 -27.63
CA ALA A 180 3.48 9.34 -26.20
C ALA A 180 2.76 8.03 -25.81
N PHE A 181 1.61 7.76 -26.43
CA PHE A 181 0.85 6.53 -26.26
C PHE A 181 1.66 5.29 -26.69
N VAL A 182 2.33 5.35 -27.84
CA VAL A 182 3.17 4.23 -28.34
C VAL A 182 4.35 3.97 -27.41
N ILE A 183 5.02 5.03 -26.93
CA ILE A 183 6.13 4.89 -25.96
C ILE A 183 5.64 4.22 -24.67
N LYS A 184 4.49 4.65 -24.12
CA LYS A 184 3.89 4.00 -22.94
C LYS A 184 3.47 2.56 -23.22
N ALA A 185 2.92 2.25 -24.40
CA ALA A 185 2.58 0.88 -24.77
C ALA A 185 3.81 -0.04 -24.83
N CYS A 186 4.93 0.45 -25.38
CA CYS A 186 6.21 -0.28 -25.38
C CYS A 186 6.73 -0.54 -23.95
N LEU A 187 6.66 0.47 -23.06
CA LEU A 187 7.04 0.33 -21.65
C LEU A 187 6.12 -0.63 -20.90
N PHE A 188 4.82 -0.59 -21.18
CA PHE A 188 3.84 -1.53 -20.63
C PHE A 188 4.18 -2.98 -21.01
N LEU A 189 4.51 -3.25 -22.27
CA LEU A 189 4.93 -4.59 -22.73
C LEU A 189 6.25 -5.03 -22.10
N TYR A 190 7.20 -4.09 -21.94
CA TYR A 190 8.46 -4.37 -21.25
C TYR A 190 8.25 -4.72 -19.77
N CYS A 191 7.44 -3.93 -19.05
CA CYS A 191 7.12 -4.18 -17.64
C CYS A 191 6.31 -5.47 -17.48
N PHE A 192 5.44 -5.81 -18.43
CA PHE A 192 4.72 -7.08 -18.44
C PHE A 192 5.66 -8.30 -18.50
N ALA A 193 6.77 -8.20 -19.24
CA ALA A 193 7.79 -9.25 -19.28
C ALA A 193 8.59 -9.36 -17.97
N VAL A 194 8.74 -8.25 -17.24
CA VAL A 194 9.55 -8.15 -16.00
C VAL A 194 8.72 -8.33 -14.72
N ARG A 195 7.37 -8.40 -14.79
CA ARG A 195 6.48 -8.42 -13.60
C ARG A 195 6.59 -9.65 -12.70
N LYS A 196 6.79 -10.85 -13.27
CA LYS A 196 6.62 -12.13 -12.53
C LYS A 196 7.55 -12.34 -11.32
N PRO A 197 8.80 -11.84 -11.29
CA PRO A 197 9.69 -12.00 -10.14
C PRO A 197 9.79 -10.78 -9.21
N SER A 198 9.03 -9.69 -9.40
CA SER A 198 9.20 -8.48 -8.55
C SER A 198 7.90 -7.73 -8.27
N SER A 199 7.67 -7.38 -7.00
CA SER A 199 6.56 -6.53 -6.58
C SER A 199 6.62 -5.13 -7.18
N GLN A 200 7.84 -4.59 -7.37
CA GLN A 200 8.04 -3.26 -7.96
C GLN A 200 7.70 -3.22 -9.45
N GLY A 201 7.97 -4.30 -10.20
CA GLY A 201 7.61 -4.40 -11.61
C GLY A 201 6.10 -4.51 -11.84
N ASP A 202 5.36 -5.09 -10.89
CA ASP A 202 3.90 -5.19 -10.96
C ASP A 202 3.23 -3.82 -10.73
N VAL A 203 3.68 -3.07 -9.72
CA VAL A 203 3.21 -1.69 -9.48
C VAL A 203 3.46 -0.79 -10.70
N LEU A 204 4.66 -0.87 -11.28
CA LEU A 204 5.02 -0.08 -12.46
C LEU A 204 4.22 -0.48 -13.71
N TRP A 205 3.87 -1.76 -13.83
CA TRP A 205 3.00 -2.24 -14.90
C TRP A 205 1.55 -1.74 -14.74
N GLU A 206 1.02 -1.75 -13.52
CA GLU A 206 -0.31 -1.22 -13.23
C GLU A 206 -0.41 0.27 -13.52
N ASP A 207 0.65 1.02 -13.19
CA ASP A 207 0.81 2.45 -13.47
C ASP A 207 0.74 2.73 -14.98
N HIS A 208 1.64 2.12 -15.76
CA HIS A 208 1.67 2.28 -17.22
C HIS A 208 0.37 1.83 -17.89
N ARG A 209 -0.32 0.83 -17.34
CA ARG A 209 -1.63 0.37 -17.85
C ARG A 209 -2.70 1.44 -17.67
N ASN A 210 -2.80 2.00 -16.46
CA ASN A 210 -3.79 3.01 -16.15
C ASN A 210 -3.58 4.25 -17.04
N ASP A 211 -2.33 4.67 -17.19
CA ASP A 211 -1.97 5.81 -18.02
C ASP A 211 -2.23 5.57 -19.51
N LEU A 212 -2.06 4.34 -19.99
CA LEU A 212 -2.38 3.99 -21.36
C LEU A 212 -3.89 4.15 -21.63
N CYS A 213 -4.73 3.79 -20.66
CA CYS A 213 -6.17 3.96 -20.75
C CYS A 213 -6.59 5.44 -20.74
N THR A 214 -6.05 6.26 -19.83
CA THR A 214 -6.39 7.69 -19.76
C THR A 214 -5.91 8.44 -20.99
N ASN A 215 -4.70 8.17 -21.47
CA ASN A 215 -4.17 8.77 -22.71
C ASN A 215 -4.95 8.34 -23.95
N ALA A 216 -5.32 7.06 -24.07
CA ALA A 216 -6.15 6.60 -25.20
C ALA A 216 -7.49 7.35 -25.22
N PHE A 217 -8.13 7.46 -24.04
CA PHE A 217 -9.40 8.14 -23.91
C PHE A 217 -9.29 9.63 -24.22
N GLY A 218 -8.21 10.30 -23.77
CA GLY A 218 -7.91 11.70 -24.09
C GLY A 218 -7.72 11.94 -25.59
N ILE A 219 -6.96 11.08 -26.28
CA ILE A 219 -6.79 11.14 -27.75
C ILE A 219 -8.13 10.97 -28.47
N LEU A 220 -8.92 9.96 -28.07
CA LEU A 220 -10.21 9.65 -28.71
C LEU A 220 -11.22 10.78 -28.54
N THR A 221 -11.31 11.35 -27.34
CA THR A 221 -12.25 12.43 -27.03
C THR A 221 -11.81 13.76 -27.65
N SER A 222 -10.51 14.06 -27.67
CA SER A 222 -9.97 15.23 -28.37
C SER A 222 -10.18 15.15 -29.90
N ALA A 223 -9.85 14.02 -30.52
CA ALA A 223 -10.10 13.81 -31.95
C ALA A 223 -11.61 13.81 -32.29
N GLY A 224 -12.43 13.21 -31.42
CA GLY A 224 -13.88 13.19 -31.54
C GLY A 224 -14.51 14.58 -31.41
N GLY A 225 -13.99 15.40 -30.48
CA GLY A 225 -14.39 16.79 -30.26
C GLY A 225 -14.32 17.63 -31.53
N ALA A 226 -13.25 17.46 -32.28
CA ALA A 226 -12.99 18.32 -33.43
C ALA A 226 -13.45 17.73 -34.78
N LYS A 227 -13.74 16.43 -34.88
CA LYS A 227 -14.30 15.80 -36.10
C LYS A 227 -15.80 15.54 -36.05
N LEU A 228 -16.35 15.19 -34.89
CA LEU A 228 -17.77 14.82 -34.76
C LEU A 228 -18.60 15.93 -34.14
N LYS A 229 -18.32 16.30 -32.88
CA LYS A 229 -19.10 17.30 -32.12
C LYS A 229 -18.23 17.96 -31.05
N TRP A 230 -18.31 19.29 -30.95
CA TRP A 230 -17.51 20.11 -30.04
C TRP A 230 -17.55 19.64 -28.58
N TRP A 231 -18.69 19.18 -28.09
CA TRP A 231 -18.89 18.79 -26.69
C TRP A 231 -18.16 17.51 -26.27
N ILE A 232 -17.64 16.72 -27.22
CA ILE A 232 -17.00 15.44 -26.90
C ILE A 232 -15.66 15.65 -26.17
N ASP A 233 -14.91 16.71 -26.52
CA ASP A 233 -13.65 17.06 -25.84
C ASP A 233 -13.86 17.49 -24.37
N PRO A 234 -14.67 18.51 -24.05
CA PRO A 234 -14.93 18.90 -22.67
C PRO A 234 -15.67 17.81 -21.87
N MET A 235 -16.51 16.98 -22.51
CA MET A 235 -17.10 15.82 -21.82
C MET A 235 -16.04 14.78 -21.46
N GLY A 236 -15.14 14.46 -22.39
CA GLY A 236 -14.02 13.53 -22.15
C GLY A 236 -13.12 14.02 -21.02
N ALA A 237 -12.76 15.30 -21.06
CA ALA A 237 -11.99 15.97 -20.01
C ALA A 237 -12.71 15.94 -18.65
N THR A 238 -14.02 16.15 -18.62
CA THR A 238 -14.83 16.08 -17.39
C THR A 238 -14.82 14.67 -16.79
N ILE A 239 -15.01 13.65 -17.63
CA ILE A 239 -14.99 12.24 -17.18
C ILE A 239 -13.60 11.90 -16.61
N LEU A 240 -12.52 12.27 -17.30
CA LEU A 240 -11.16 12.06 -16.81
C LEU A 240 -10.92 12.81 -15.49
N GLY A 241 -11.29 14.09 -15.42
CA GLY A 241 -11.12 14.91 -14.22
C GLY A 241 -11.86 14.34 -13.00
N VAL A 242 -13.08 13.82 -13.18
CA VAL A 242 -13.84 13.17 -12.09
C VAL A 242 -13.19 11.87 -11.64
N LEU A 243 -12.70 11.04 -12.57
CA LEU A 243 -12.01 9.79 -12.24
C LEU A 243 -10.71 10.07 -11.46
N VAL A 244 -9.92 11.03 -11.92
CA VAL A 244 -8.67 11.43 -11.28
C VAL A 244 -8.95 12.04 -9.91
N LEU A 245 -9.94 12.92 -9.79
CA LEU A 245 -10.35 13.50 -8.51
C LEU A 245 -10.81 12.44 -7.50
N ALA A 246 -11.58 11.44 -7.94
CA ALA A 246 -12.01 10.32 -7.09
C ALA A 246 -10.81 9.47 -6.63
N SER A 247 -9.86 9.20 -7.52
CA SER A 247 -8.62 8.48 -7.21
C SER A 247 -7.77 9.22 -6.16
N TRP A 248 -7.59 10.53 -6.33
CA TRP A 248 -6.86 11.37 -5.38
C TRP A 248 -7.57 11.50 -4.05
N THR A 249 -8.91 11.61 -4.05
CA THR A 249 -9.70 11.67 -2.81
C THR A 249 -9.54 10.38 -2.01
N ARG A 250 -9.61 9.22 -2.68
CA ARG A 250 -9.37 7.92 -2.03
C ARG A 250 -7.95 7.80 -1.48
N THR A 251 -6.97 8.28 -2.24
CA THR A 251 -5.56 8.27 -1.83
C THR A 251 -5.31 9.19 -0.64
N ALA A 252 -5.88 10.41 -0.65
CA ALA A 252 -5.81 11.33 0.46
C ALA A 252 -6.46 10.75 1.73
N HIS A 253 -7.66 10.16 1.60
CA HIS A 253 -8.33 9.48 2.72
C HIS A 253 -7.47 8.37 3.32
N ARG A 254 -6.84 7.52 2.49
CA ARG A 254 -5.94 6.46 2.97
C ARG A 254 -4.73 7.05 3.70
N ASN A 255 -4.07 8.06 3.15
CA ASN A 255 -2.92 8.69 3.81
C ASN A 255 -3.31 9.40 5.12
N LEU A 256 -4.50 10.00 5.18
CA LEU A 256 -5.06 10.56 6.41
C LEU A 256 -5.33 9.47 7.45
N ALA A 257 -5.86 8.31 7.05
CA ALA A 257 -6.06 7.18 7.94
C ALA A 257 -4.72 6.64 8.49
N HIS A 258 -3.66 6.62 7.68
CA HIS A 258 -2.31 6.27 8.15
C HIS A 258 -1.76 7.30 9.16
N LEU A 259 -2.03 8.60 8.98
CA LEU A 259 -1.71 9.62 9.99
C LEU A 259 -2.54 9.47 11.27
N ALA A 260 -3.78 8.99 11.16
CA ALA A 260 -4.66 8.68 12.28
C ALA A 260 -4.34 7.33 12.95
N CYS A 261 -3.17 6.74 12.66
CA CYS A 261 -2.71 5.48 13.23
C CYS A 261 -3.69 4.31 13.03
N ILE A 262 -4.15 4.10 11.78
CA ILE A 262 -4.96 2.93 11.45
C ILE A 262 -4.22 1.62 11.79
N LEU A 263 -4.99 0.62 12.23
CA LEU A 263 -4.50 -0.69 12.63
C LEU A 263 -3.81 -1.42 11.47
N ALA A 264 -2.75 -2.17 11.79
CA ALA A 264 -2.08 -3.07 10.86
C ALA A 264 -3.00 -4.23 10.44
N PRO A 265 -2.72 -4.89 9.30
CA PRO A 265 -3.45 -6.08 8.90
C PRO A 265 -3.44 -7.17 9.97
N SER A 266 -4.56 -7.88 10.16
CA SER A 266 -4.68 -8.91 11.20
C SER A 266 -3.65 -10.03 11.06
N GLU A 267 -3.19 -10.33 9.84
CA GLU A 267 -2.12 -11.32 9.60
C GLU A 267 -0.80 -10.93 10.30
N PHE A 268 -0.46 -9.64 10.28
CA PHE A 268 0.74 -9.12 10.94
C PHE A 268 0.59 -9.14 12.47
N ILE A 269 -0.57 -8.73 12.99
CA ILE A 269 -0.86 -8.77 14.43
C ILE A 269 -0.79 -10.21 14.96
N ASN A 270 -1.35 -11.16 14.22
CA ASN A 270 -1.30 -12.58 14.58
C ASN A 270 0.14 -13.12 14.57
N PHE A 271 0.97 -12.68 13.61
CA PHE A 271 2.38 -13.03 13.57
C PHE A 271 3.13 -12.52 14.81
N ILE A 272 3.00 -11.23 15.14
CA ILE A 272 3.62 -10.65 16.34
C ILE A 272 3.14 -11.36 17.61
N THR A 273 1.84 -11.65 17.71
CA THR A 273 1.25 -12.35 18.86
C THR A 273 1.85 -13.74 19.02
N TYR A 274 2.01 -14.47 17.92
CA TYR A 274 2.61 -15.80 17.92
C TYR A 274 4.09 -15.77 18.33
N GLU A 275 4.86 -14.82 17.80
CA GLU A 275 6.27 -14.63 18.18
C GLU A 275 6.39 -14.30 19.67
N ALA A 276 5.56 -13.39 20.20
CA ALA A 276 5.56 -13.04 21.62
C ALA A 276 5.25 -14.25 22.52
N LEU A 277 4.22 -15.05 22.19
CA LEU A 277 3.85 -16.23 22.97
C LEU A 277 4.91 -17.35 22.93
N THR A 278 5.67 -17.43 21.84
CA THR A 278 6.65 -18.50 21.61
C THR A 278 8.06 -18.12 22.08
N PHE A 279 8.30 -16.84 22.37
CA PHE A 279 9.62 -16.31 22.71
C PHE A 279 10.27 -16.94 23.95
N SER A 280 9.49 -17.08 25.03
CA SER A 280 10.00 -17.57 26.32
C SER A 280 8.99 -18.52 27.01
N PRO A 281 9.46 -19.56 27.73
CA PRO A 281 8.58 -20.42 28.50
C PRO A 281 7.86 -19.66 29.62
N PHE A 282 8.46 -18.60 30.16
CA PHE A 282 7.90 -17.78 31.25
C PHE A 282 6.69 -16.93 30.83
N ILE A 283 6.53 -16.66 29.53
CA ILE A 283 5.37 -15.93 29.00
C ILE A 283 4.17 -16.87 29.07
N THR A 284 3.18 -16.51 29.89
CA THR A 284 1.99 -17.32 30.18
C THR A 284 0.83 -16.97 29.25
N ALA A 285 0.68 -15.68 28.94
CA ALA A 285 -0.32 -15.16 28.02
C ALA A 285 0.21 -13.89 27.35
N ALA A 286 -0.37 -13.55 26.19
CA ALA A 286 -0.21 -12.24 25.57
C ALA A 286 -1.57 -11.55 25.64
N ASP A 287 -1.58 -10.38 26.26
CA ASP A 287 -2.73 -9.49 26.32
C ASP A 287 -2.54 -8.33 25.34
N ASN A 288 -3.64 -7.85 24.77
CA ASN A 288 -3.73 -6.60 24.03
C ASN A 288 -2.56 -6.32 23.06
N VAL A 289 -2.37 -7.18 22.05
CA VAL A 289 -1.36 -6.96 21.01
C VAL A 289 -1.89 -6.00 19.96
N ARG A 290 -1.25 -4.84 19.84
CA ARG A 290 -1.62 -3.80 18.86
C ARG A 290 -0.45 -3.52 17.94
N ALA A 291 -0.74 -3.39 16.66
CA ALA A 291 0.17 -2.82 15.70
C ALA A 291 -0.58 -1.78 14.89
N TYR A 292 -0.05 -0.57 14.79
CA TYR A 292 -0.68 0.52 14.06
C TYR A 292 0.34 1.32 13.27
N HIS A 293 -0.11 1.95 12.20
CA HIS A 293 0.77 2.71 11.31
C HIS A 293 1.29 3.99 11.98
N CYS A 294 2.59 4.22 11.84
CA CYS A 294 3.22 5.49 12.16
C CYS A 294 4.15 5.89 11.01
N GLY A 295 3.56 6.51 9.97
CA GLY A 295 4.26 6.73 8.71
C GLY A 295 4.29 5.45 7.85
N PRO A 296 5.43 5.10 7.22
CA PRO A 296 5.53 3.88 6.41
C PRO A 296 5.63 2.59 7.23
N GLU A 297 6.00 2.68 8.51
CA GLU A 297 6.32 1.56 9.39
C GLU A 297 5.29 1.43 10.52
N TYR A 298 5.35 0.32 11.25
CA TYR A 298 4.45 0.00 12.36
C TYR A 298 5.06 0.35 13.71
N PHE A 299 4.20 0.87 14.59
CA PHE A 299 4.42 0.86 16.02
C PHE A 299 3.70 -0.35 16.58
N VAL A 300 4.41 -1.11 17.40
CA VAL A 300 3.89 -2.35 18.00
C VAL A 300 3.85 -2.17 19.51
N GLU A 301 2.71 -2.49 20.11
CA GLU A 301 2.51 -2.53 21.55
C GLU A 301 2.09 -3.97 21.92
N VAL A 302 2.84 -4.58 22.84
CA VAL A 302 2.62 -5.97 23.26
C VAL A 302 2.59 -6.01 24.78
N ASN A 303 1.49 -6.49 25.35
CA ASN A 303 1.43 -6.79 26.78
C ASN A 303 1.63 -8.30 26.96
N VAL A 304 2.58 -8.69 27.81
CA VAL A 304 2.87 -10.09 28.10
C VAL A 304 2.68 -10.37 29.58
N ALA A 305 1.95 -11.44 29.89
CA ALA A 305 1.73 -11.90 31.24
C ALA A 305 2.90 -12.77 31.70
N LEU A 306 3.55 -12.35 32.77
CA LEU A 306 4.67 -13.03 33.43
C LEU A 306 4.24 -13.56 34.81
N PRO A 307 4.95 -14.55 35.38
CA PRO A 307 4.61 -15.10 36.68
C PRO A 307 4.75 -14.02 37.77
N PRO A 308 3.82 -13.91 38.73
CA PRO A 308 3.82 -12.84 39.73
C PRO A 308 5.04 -12.86 40.67
N ASN A 309 5.72 -14.01 40.78
CA ASN A 309 6.88 -14.19 41.65
C ASN A 309 8.22 -13.94 40.92
N ILE A 310 8.19 -13.55 39.64
CA ILE A 310 9.41 -13.28 38.89
C ILE A 310 10.04 -11.95 39.36
N PRO A 311 11.35 -11.89 39.63
CA PRO A 311 11.98 -10.64 40.00
C PRO A 311 12.06 -9.69 38.78
N LEU A 312 11.97 -8.39 39.02
CA LEU A 312 11.91 -7.37 37.95
C LEU A 312 13.08 -7.45 36.95
N TRP A 313 14.28 -7.77 37.43
CA TRP A 313 15.47 -7.88 36.56
C TRP A 313 15.34 -9.05 35.58
N GLU A 314 14.69 -10.15 35.98
CA GLU A 314 14.47 -11.32 35.13
C GLU A 314 13.28 -11.08 34.18
N ALA A 315 12.23 -10.41 34.65
CA ALA A 315 11.15 -9.92 33.79
C ALA A 315 11.71 -9.00 32.69
N HIS A 316 12.53 -8.02 33.05
CA HIS A 316 13.20 -7.14 32.09
C HIS A 316 14.12 -7.92 31.14
N GLY A 317 14.81 -8.94 31.66
CA GLY A 317 15.62 -9.87 30.86
C GLY A 317 14.84 -10.70 29.85
N ILE A 318 13.51 -10.77 29.94
CA ILE A 318 12.63 -11.43 28.96
C ILE A 318 12.00 -10.38 28.03
N THR A 319 11.50 -9.26 28.57
CA THR A 319 10.79 -8.24 27.79
C THR A 319 11.73 -7.46 26.86
N GLN A 320 12.96 -7.14 27.30
CA GLN A 320 13.91 -6.39 26.49
C GLN A 320 14.36 -7.18 25.26
N PRO A 321 14.78 -8.46 25.36
CA PRO A 321 15.12 -9.24 24.17
C PRO A 321 13.93 -9.49 23.25
N LEU A 322 12.71 -9.61 23.78
CA LEU A 322 11.50 -9.71 22.96
C LEU A 322 11.28 -8.43 22.14
N GLN A 323 11.45 -7.26 22.76
CA GLN A 323 11.40 -5.97 22.08
C GLN A 323 12.46 -5.91 20.97
N ASP A 324 13.71 -6.22 21.29
CA ASP A 324 14.84 -6.17 20.34
C ASP A 324 14.63 -7.11 19.14
N GLU A 325 14.00 -8.27 19.34
CA GLU A 325 13.71 -9.22 18.27
C GLU A 325 12.56 -8.75 17.37
N ILE A 326 11.51 -8.15 17.93
CA ILE A 326 10.41 -7.57 17.14
C ILE A 326 10.90 -6.33 16.36
N GLU A 327 11.75 -5.48 16.95
CA GLU A 327 12.33 -4.30 16.28
C GLU A 327 13.31 -4.65 15.15
N LYS A 328 13.78 -5.90 15.05
CA LYS A 328 14.59 -6.35 13.90
C LYS A 328 13.77 -6.53 12.62
N LEU A 329 12.44 -6.56 12.72
CA LEU A 329 11.56 -6.65 11.57
C LEU A 329 11.61 -5.34 10.78
N LYS A 330 11.85 -5.42 9.47
CA LYS A 330 11.95 -4.24 8.59
C LYS A 330 10.69 -3.37 8.53
N GLU A 331 9.55 -3.91 8.97
CA GLU A 331 8.26 -3.23 8.95
C GLU A 331 7.95 -2.53 10.28
N VAL A 332 8.75 -2.76 11.33
CA VAL A 332 8.57 -2.21 12.66
C VAL A 332 9.60 -1.10 12.91
N ASP A 333 9.12 0.10 13.22
CA ASP A 333 10.00 1.22 13.63
C ASP A 333 10.33 1.09 15.12
N ARG A 334 9.32 0.76 15.92
CA ARG A 334 9.46 0.66 17.38
C ARG A 334 8.47 -0.32 18.00
N CYS A 335 8.94 -1.04 19.03
CA CYS A 335 8.11 -1.95 19.81
C CYS A 335 8.10 -1.52 21.28
N PHE A 336 6.93 -1.59 21.91
CA PHE A 336 6.76 -1.40 23.35
C PHE A 336 6.26 -2.69 23.95
N VAL A 337 7.10 -3.32 24.78
CA VAL A 337 6.72 -4.54 25.51
C VAL A 337 6.44 -4.18 26.96
N HIS A 338 5.19 -4.38 27.37
CA HIS A 338 4.79 -4.22 28.76
C HIS A 338 4.66 -5.59 29.45
N GLY A 339 5.36 -5.78 30.56
CA GLY A 339 5.26 -6.99 31.37
C GLY A 339 4.22 -6.80 32.47
N GLU A 340 3.16 -7.60 32.44
CA GLU A 340 2.08 -7.59 33.43
C GLU A 340 2.09 -8.91 34.23
N PHE A 341 1.53 -8.91 35.44
CA PHE A 341 1.38 -10.12 36.25
C PHE A 341 -0.02 -10.75 36.13
N GLU A 342 -1.01 -9.98 35.65
CA GLU A 342 -2.37 -10.44 35.38
C GLU A 342 -2.53 -10.77 33.89
N ALA A 343 -3.14 -11.91 33.57
CA ALA A 343 -3.41 -12.33 32.19
C ALA A 343 -4.73 -11.77 31.63
N SER A 344 -5.51 -11.10 32.47
CA SER A 344 -6.81 -10.52 32.16
C SER A 344 -6.90 -9.22 32.95
N ASN A 345 -6.61 -8.09 32.31
CA ASN A 345 -6.91 -6.80 32.92
C ASN A 345 -8.43 -6.67 33.13
N SER A 346 -8.89 -6.75 34.38
CA SER A 346 -10.14 -6.07 34.72
C SER A 346 -9.85 -4.57 34.60
N VAL A 347 -10.34 -3.99 33.50
CA VAL A 347 -10.17 -2.59 33.08
C VAL A 347 -10.20 -1.61 34.28
N SER A 348 -9.03 -1.20 34.75
CA SER A 348 -8.89 -0.22 35.85
C SER A 348 -8.57 1.20 35.37
N HIS A 349 -8.43 1.39 34.05
CA HIS A 349 -8.33 2.71 33.43
C HIS A 349 -9.62 3.04 32.65
N PRO A 350 -10.41 4.04 33.09
CA PRO A 350 -11.71 4.39 32.48
C PRO A 350 -11.65 4.69 30.96
N PHE A 351 -10.49 5.11 30.46
CA PHE A 351 -10.29 5.55 29.08
C PHE A 351 -10.13 4.41 28.05
N LEU A 352 -9.84 3.17 28.50
CA LEU A 352 -9.65 2.00 27.63
C LEU A 352 -10.87 1.08 27.55
N SER A 353 -11.97 1.45 28.23
CA SER A 353 -13.18 0.64 28.37
C SER A 353 -14.01 0.45 27.09
N SER A 354 -13.68 1.12 25.99
CA SER A 354 -14.44 1.07 24.73
C SER A 354 -13.90 0.11 23.67
N LEU A 355 -12.83 -0.65 23.98
CA LEU A 355 -12.20 -1.57 23.03
C LEU A 355 -12.20 -2.96 23.66
N GLU A 356 -12.87 -3.93 23.01
CA GLU A 356 -12.90 -5.33 23.47
C GLU A 356 -11.46 -5.86 23.63
N PRO A 357 -11.06 -6.34 24.83
CA PRO A 357 -9.74 -6.93 25.02
C PRO A 357 -9.71 -8.34 24.41
N PHE A 358 -8.72 -8.60 23.57
CA PHE A 358 -8.43 -9.93 23.05
C PHE A 358 -7.29 -10.54 23.88
N CYS A 359 -7.63 -11.32 24.91
CA CYS A 359 -6.64 -12.05 25.73
C CYS A 359 -6.43 -13.45 25.16
N LEU A 360 -5.18 -13.83 24.88
CA LEU A 360 -4.82 -15.17 24.40
C LEU A 360 -3.95 -15.92 25.39
N PHE A 361 -4.46 -17.08 25.84
CA PHE A 361 -3.79 -17.96 26.80
C PHE A 361 -3.02 -19.09 26.10
N LYS A 362 -1.83 -19.39 26.59
CA LYS A 362 -0.96 -20.46 26.09
C LYS A 362 -1.54 -21.87 26.30
N GLU A 363 -2.44 -22.06 27.27
CA GLU A 363 -3.08 -23.36 27.59
C GLU A 363 -4.48 -23.55 26.95
N GLY A 364 -4.95 -22.62 26.10
CA GLY A 364 -6.34 -22.55 25.63
C GLY A 364 -6.61 -22.78 24.13
N LEU A 365 -5.69 -23.36 23.35
CA LEU A 365 -5.96 -23.70 21.94
C LEU A 365 -6.79 -25.00 21.83
N GLY A 366 -8.08 -24.89 22.16
CA GLY A 366 -9.09 -25.93 22.00
C GLY A 366 -9.48 -26.20 20.54
N THR A 367 -10.37 -27.17 20.38
CA THR A 367 -10.73 -27.97 19.18
C THR A 367 -10.74 -27.30 17.77
N PRO A 368 -10.70 -28.08 16.67
CA PRO A 368 -10.62 -27.57 15.28
C PRO A 368 -11.69 -26.56 14.84
N ARG A 369 -12.83 -26.46 15.53
CA ARG A 369 -13.86 -25.44 15.27
C ARG A 369 -13.46 -24.05 15.77
N GLU A 370 -12.69 -23.96 16.85
CA GLU A 370 -12.27 -22.68 17.42
C GLU A 370 -11.20 -22.02 16.56
N ILE A 371 -10.31 -22.80 15.93
CA ILE A 371 -9.34 -22.30 14.94
C ILE A 371 -10.01 -21.92 13.59
N SER A 372 -11.18 -22.47 13.28
CA SER A 372 -11.97 -21.97 12.14
C SER A 372 -12.58 -20.59 12.41
N ALA A 373 -12.88 -20.30 13.68
CA ALA A 373 -13.21 -18.95 14.17
C ALA A 373 -11.96 -18.05 14.31
N TRP A 374 -10.75 -18.59 14.36
CA TRP A 374 -9.51 -17.78 14.20
C TRP A 374 -9.36 -17.19 12.79
N CYS A 375 -9.99 -17.80 11.77
CA CYS A 375 -9.95 -17.34 10.37
C CYS A 375 -11.22 -16.61 9.91
N GLN A 376 -12.27 -16.56 10.75
CA GLN A 376 -13.54 -15.92 10.45
C GLN A 376 -13.93 -15.06 11.65
N PHE A 377 -14.31 -13.80 11.40
CA PHE A 377 -14.61 -12.71 12.35
C PHE A 377 -13.40 -11.79 12.59
N ASN A 378 -13.37 -10.57 12.03
CA ASN A 378 -14.43 -9.56 12.02
C ASN A 378 -14.59 -8.84 10.65
N PRO A 379 -15.76 -8.92 9.96
CA PRO A 379 -16.04 -8.13 8.76
C PRO A 379 -16.69 -6.75 9.04
N SER A 380 -16.84 -6.32 10.30
CA SER A 380 -17.50 -5.04 10.64
C SER A 380 -16.54 -3.88 10.93
N ILE A 381 -15.47 -3.77 10.15
CA ILE A 381 -14.73 -2.51 9.99
C ILE A 381 -14.59 -2.26 8.48
N PHE A 382 -15.74 -1.94 7.88
CA PHE A 382 -15.87 -1.26 6.60
C PHE A 382 -16.75 -0.03 6.81
#